data_AF-A0A523ASH2-F1
#
_entry.id   AF-A0A523ASH2-F1
#
_cell.length_a   1.000
_cell.length_b   1.000
_cell.length_c   1.000
_cell.angle_alpha   90.00
_cell.angle_beta   90.00
_cell.angle_gamma   90.00
#
_symmetry.space_group_name_H-M   'P 1'
#
loop_
_entity.id
_entity.type
_entity.pdbx_description
1 polymer ?
#
loop_
_entity_poly.entity_id
_entity_poly.type
_entity_poly.pdbx_seq_one_letter_code
_entity_poly.pdbx_strand_id
1 'polypeptide(L)'
;MDPARKVETPFHFYSGMDRPLGIQAQSLLEFLEAVKRVGTESLEFHLYRGDFERWIKDVFNSAFLHSRISALRRDGVKGEELRRRLVGVLEEWIGFYLYKRP
;
A
#
# COMPACT_ATOMS: atom_id res chain seq x y z
N MET A 1 -3.82 -5.85 -13.88
CA MET A 1 -2.52 -6.45 -13.53
C MET A 1 -2.76 -7.46 -12.43
N ASP A 2 -2.11 -8.62 -12.46
CA ASP A 2 -2.28 -9.65 -11.43
C ASP A 2 -1.77 -9.14 -10.06
N PRO A 3 -2.59 -9.14 -8.98
CA PRO A 3 -2.17 -8.68 -7.66
C PRO A 3 -1.06 -9.56 -7.05
N ALA A 4 -0.90 -10.80 -7.51
CA ALA A 4 0.19 -11.69 -7.12
C ALA A 4 1.46 -11.48 -7.96
N ARG A 5 1.42 -10.67 -9.03
CA ARG A 5 2.59 -10.42 -9.88
C ARG A 5 3.74 -9.85 -9.05
N LYS A 6 4.89 -10.50 -9.15
CA LYS A 6 6.14 -10.05 -8.56
C LYS A 6 6.74 -8.88 -9.34
N VAL A 7 7.34 -7.95 -8.60
CA VAL A 7 7.90 -6.70 -9.13
C VAL A 7 9.39 -6.65 -8.81
N GLU A 8 10.18 -6.07 -9.70
CA GLU A 8 11.65 -6.05 -9.56
C GLU A 8 12.12 -5.11 -8.45
N THR A 9 11.35 -4.06 -8.16
CA THR A 9 11.62 -3.10 -7.09
C THR A 9 10.60 -3.28 -5.95
N PRO A 10 10.91 -4.06 -4.91
CA PRO A 10 10.04 -4.24 -3.76
C PRO A 10 9.81 -2.93 -3.00
N PHE A 11 8.66 -2.85 -2.34
CA PHE A 11 8.43 -1.85 -1.31
C PHE A 11 9.12 -2.30 -0.01
N HIS A 12 9.90 -1.44 0.61
CA HIS A 12 10.53 -1.71 1.90
C HIS A 12 9.86 -0.88 3.00
N PHE A 13 9.46 -1.52 4.09
CA PHE A 13 8.80 -0.86 5.21
C PHE A 13 9.80 -0.34 6.25
N TYR A 14 9.54 0.88 6.72
CA TYR A 14 10.30 1.61 7.72
C TYR A 14 9.33 2.21 8.75
N SER A 15 9.75 2.30 10.01
CA SER A 15 9.03 3.05 11.04
C SER A 15 9.52 4.50 11.17
N GLY A 16 10.53 4.89 10.39
CA GLY A 16 11.13 6.20 10.39
C GLY A 16 12.36 6.28 9.49
N MET A 17 12.98 7.47 9.42
CA MET A 17 14.30 7.63 8.78
C MET A 17 15.29 6.65 9.41
N ASP A 18 16.01 5.91 8.56
CA ASP A 18 17.03 4.92 8.93
C ASP A 18 16.55 3.84 9.91
N ARG A 19 15.24 3.55 9.93
CA ARG A 19 14.62 2.52 10.78
C ARG A 19 13.89 1.46 9.95
N PRO A 20 14.61 0.57 9.25
CA PRO A 20 13.99 -0.51 8.47
C PRO A 20 13.34 -1.55 9.38
N LEU A 21 12.21 -2.10 8.95
CA LEU A 21 11.52 -3.18 9.67
C LEU A 21 11.95 -4.59 9.21
N GLY A 22 12.78 -4.70 8.18
CA GLY A 22 13.09 -5.99 7.54
C GLY A 22 11.91 -6.60 6.77
N ILE A 23 10.79 -5.87 6.65
CA ILE A 23 9.59 -6.28 5.93
C ILE A 23 9.59 -5.62 4.57
N GLN A 24 9.31 -6.41 3.53
CA GLN A 24 9.19 -5.93 2.17
C GLN A 24 7.99 -6.58 1.46
N ALA A 25 7.51 -5.93 0.41
CA ALA A 25 6.46 -6.44 -0.46
C ALA A 25 6.91 -6.40 -1.92
N GLN A 26 6.83 -7.54 -2.60
CA GLN A 26 7.13 -7.65 -4.03
C GLN A 26 5.85 -7.77 -4.87
N SER A 27 4.67 -7.67 -4.27
CA SER A 27 3.38 -7.71 -4.98
C SER A 27 2.32 -6.92 -4.21
N LEU A 28 1.15 -6.68 -4.82
CA LEU A 28 0.03 -6.03 -4.11
C LEU A 28 -0.54 -6.92 -3.00
N LEU A 29 -0.54 -8.25 -3.18
CA LEU A 29 -0.95 -9.18 -2.12
C LEU A 29 0.03 -9.11 -0.93
N GLU A 30 1.34 -9.13 -1.19
CA GLU A 30 2.33 -9.01 -0.11
C GLU A 30 2.27 -7.65 0.57
N PHE A 31 1.99 -6.60 -0.21
CA PHE A 31 1.81 -5.26 0.34
C PHE A 31 0.59 -5.19 1.26
N LEU A 32 -0.54 -5.78 0.86
CA LEU A 32 -1.73 -5.90 1.70
C LEU A 32 -1.43 -6.63 3.01
N GLU A 33 -0.75 -7.78 2.93
CA GLU A 33 -0.39 -8.56 4.12
C GLU A 33 0.58 -7.82 5.03
N ALA A 34 1.55 -7.09 4.48
CA ALA A 34 2.43 -6.23 5.25
C ALA A 34 1.66 -5.09 5.93
N VAL A 35 0.77 -4.40 5.20
CA VAL A 35 -0.08 -3.32 5.73
C VAL A 35 -0.96 -3.82 6.87
N LYS A 36 -1.44 -5.07 6.85
CA LYS A 36 -2.22 -5.66 7.96
C LYS A 36 -1.39 -5.87 9.23
N ARG A 37 -0.05 -5.97 9.13
CA ARG A 37 0.83 -6.43 10.22
C ARG A 37 1.77 -5.36 10.80
N VAL A 38 2.27 -4.42 9.99
CA VAL A 38 3.25 -3.41 10.45
C VAL A 38 2.63 -2.43 11.46
N GLY A 39 3.44 -1.82 12.33
CA GLY A 39 2.95 -0.77 13.24
C GLY A 39 2.36 0.44 12.51
N THR A 40 1.42 1.14 13.12
CA THR A 40 0.77 2.32 12.51
C THR A 40 1.76 3.44 12.24
N GLU A 41 2.83 3.54 13.03
CA GLU A 41 3.93 4.47 12.80
C GLU A 41 4.60 4.26 11.43
N SER A 42 4.71 3.02 10.96
CA SER A 42 5.25 2.72 9.63
C SER A 42 4.28 3.15 8.52
N LEU A 43 2.98 2.89 8.72
CA LEU A 43 1.95 3.28 7.77
C LEU A 43 1.89 4.80 7.61
N GLU A 44 1.90 5.53 8.72
CA GLU A 44 1.90 6.99 8.72
C GLU A 44 3.19 7.54 8.11
N PHE A 45 4.35 7.01 8.50
CA PHE A 45 5.64 7.43 7.95
C PHE A 45 5.64 7.39 6.42
N HIS A 46 5.22 6.27 5.82
CA HIS A 46 5.20 6.11 4.38
C HIS A 46 4.07 6.87 3.69
N LEU A 47 2.86 6.92 4.27
CA LEU A 47 1.74 7.64 3.68
C LEU A 47 2.06 9.13 3.53
N TYR A 48 2.51 9.77 4.61
CA TYR A 48 2.69 11.23 4.60
C TYR A 48 3.89 11.68 3.76
N ARG A 49 4.87 10.79 3.53
CA ARG A 49 5.96 11.02 2.56
C ARG A 49 5.56 10.78 1.10
N GLY A 50 4.39 10.17 0.88
CA GLY A 50 3.92 9.79 -0.45
C GLY A 50 4.63 8.56 -1.02
N ASP A 51 5.24 7.73 -0.18
CA ASP A 51 6.00 6.55 -0.62
C ASP A 51 5.06 5.52 -1.25
N PHE A 52 3.90 5.27 -0.64
CA PHE A 52 2.90 4.32 -1.15
C PHE A 52 2.36 4.73 -2.53
N GLU A 53 1.95 5.99 -2.68
CA GLU A 53 1.35 6.49 -3.94
C GLU A 53 2.36 6.51 -5.10
N ARG A 54 3.65 6.72 -4.79
CA ARG A 54 4.75 6.66 -5.75
C ARG A 54 5.02 5.23 -6.21
N TRP A 55 5.26 4.32 -5.26
CA TRP A 55 5.51 2.91 -5.59
C TRP A 55 4.35 2.29 -6.38
N ILE A 56 3.11 2.57 -5.98
CA ILE A 56 1.93 2.05 -6.68
C ILE A 56 1.82 2.57 -8.11
N LYS A 57 2.12 3.85 -8.33
CA LYS A 57 2.12 4.44 -9.68
C LYS A 57 3.20 3.80 -10.54
N ASP A 58 4.42 3.70 -10.02
CA ASP A 58 5.59 3.24 -10.76
C ASP A 58 5.50 1.76 -11.11
N VAL A 59 4.90 0.96 -10.23
CA VAL A 59 4.91 -0.50 -10.33
C VAL A 59 3.61 -1.07 -10.91
N PHE A 60 2.45 -0.51 -10.54
CA PHE A 60 1.15 -1.08 -10.92
C PHE A 60 0.35 -0.22 -11.91
N ASN A 61 0.81 1.01 -12.19
CA ASN A 61 0.16 1.98 -13.07
C ASN A 61 -1.36 2.12 -12.80
N SER A 62 -1.76 1.99 -11.53
CA SER A 62 -3.17 2.00 -11.12
C SER A 62 -3.59 3.39 -10.66
N ALA A 63 -4.26 4.12 -11.55
CA ALA A 63 -4.83 5.44 -11.23
C ALA A 63 -5.84 5.39 -10.08
N PHE A 64 -6.61 4.29 -9.97
CA PHE A 64 -7.53 4.06 -8.87
C PHE A 64 -6.80 4.01 -7.53
N LEU A 65 -5.81 3.11 -7.38
CA LEU A 65 -5.09 2.97 -6.11
C LEU A 65 -4.33 4.26 -5.75
N HIS A 66 -3.68 4.87 -6.74
CA HIS A 66 -2.99 6.14 -6.56
C HIS A 66 -3.92 7.23 -6.00
N SER A 67 -5.08 7.46 -6.64
CA SER A 67 -6.02 8.49 -6.21
C SER A 67 -6.63 8.23 -4.83
N ARG A 68 -7.00 6.98 -4.53
CA ARG A 68 -7.62 6.60 -3.25
C ARG A 68 -6.63 6.72 -2.09
N ILE A 69 -5.39 6.29 -2.28
CA ILE A 69 -4.35 6.40 -1.25
C ILE A 69 -3.93 7.87 -1.04
N SER A 70 -3.83 8.65 -2.11
CA SER A 70 -3.54 10.08 -1.98
C SER A 70 -4.64 10.83 -1.23
N ALA A 71 -5.90 10.40 -1.36
CA ALA A 71 -7.00 10.95 -0.58
C ALA A 71 -6.82 10.68 0.92
N LEU A 72 -6.38 9.49 1.35
CA LEU A 72 -6.10 9.21 2.77
C LEU A 72 -5.07 10.17 3.37
N ARG A 73 -4.04 10.51 2.59
CA ARG A 73 -3.04 11.50 2.99
C ARG A 73 -3.65 12.89 3.14
N ARG A 74 -4.45 13.34 2.17
CA ARG A 74 -5.12 14.66 2.21
C ARG A 74 -6.12 14.76 3.36
N ASP A 75 -6.83 13.68 3.64
CA ASP A 75 -7.80 13.56 4.73
C ASP A 75 -7.14 13.54 6.12
N GLY A 76 -5.80 13.43 6.19
CA GLY A 76 -5.07 13.41 7.47
C GLY A 76 -5.34 12.16 8.31
N VAL A 77 -5.64 11.02 7.68
CA VAL A 77 -5.98 9.77 8.38
C VAL A 77 -4.74 9.19 9.08
N LYS A 78 -4.91 8.66 10.29
CA LYS A 78 -3.82 8.14 11.15
C LYS A 78 -4.22 6.88 11.91
N GLY A 79 -3.24 6.25 12.55
CA GLY A 79 -3.43 5.12 13.45
C GLY A 79 -4.12 3.94 12.78
N GLU A 80 -4.95 3.24 13.56
CA GLU A 80 -5.69 2.08 13.06
C GLU A 80 -6.80 2.44 12.05
N GLU A 81 -7.27 3.69 12.04
CA GLU A 81 -8.18 4.14 10.98
C GLU A 81 -7.46 4.21 9.63
N LEU A 82 -6.20 4.64 9.60
CA LEU A 82 -5.39 4.58 8.39
C LEU A 82 -5.25 3.13 7.91
N ARG A 83 -4.91 2.20 8.80
CA ARG A 83 -4.81 0.78 8.44
C ARG A 83 -6.10 0.27 7.82
N ARG A 84 -7.24 0.47 8.50
CA ARG A 84 -8.55 0.02 8.02
C ARG A 84 -8.87 0.56 6.63
N ARG A 85 -8.69 1.88 6.40
CA ARG A 85 -8.98 2.48 5.10
C ARG A 85 -8.00 2.01 4.01
N LEU A 86 -6.72 1.85 4.32
CA LEU A 86 -5.72 1.36 3.38
C LEU A 86 -5.99 -0.10 2.97
N VAL A 87 -6.31 -0.96 3.94
CA VAL A 87 -6.74 -2.35 3.68
C VAL A 87 -7.98 -2.38 2.80
N GLY A 88 -9.00 -1.57 3.13
CA GLY A 88 -10.24 -1.52 2.35
C GLY A 88 -10.02 -1.11 0.89
N VAL A 89 -9.19 -0.10 0.63
CA VAL A 89 -8.84 0.33 -0.74
C VAL A 89 -8.13 -0.77 -1.52
N LEU A 90 -7.22 -1.52 -0.88
CA LEU A 90 -6.48 -2.60 -1.50
C LEU A 90 -7.39 -3.81 -1.80
N GLU A 91 -8.20 -4.23 -0.83
CA GLU A 91 -9.14 -5.34 -0.97
C GLU A 91 -10.22 -5.04 -2.01
N GLU A 92 -10.73 -3.80 -2.07
CA GLU A 92 -11.66 -3.34 -3.11
C GLU A 92 -11.05 -3.53 -4.51
N TRP A 93 -9.82 -3.06 -4.72
CA TRP A 93 -9.16 -3.18 -6.03
C TRP A 93 -8.85 -4.64 -6.39
N ILE A 94 -8.36 -5.43 -5.43
CA ILE A 94 -8.07 -6.87 -5.63
C ILE A 94 -9.36 -7.63 -5.95
N GLY A 95 -10.45 -7.35 -5.23
CA GLY A 95 -11.77 -7.94 -5.48
C GLY A 95 -12.26 -7.62 -6.89
N PHE A 96 -12.16 -6.36 -7.32
CA PHE A 96 -12.50 -5.98 -8.70
C PHE A 96 -11.63 -6.70 -9.75
N TYR A 97 -10.34 -6.89 -9.48
CA TYR A 97 -9.47 -7.66 -10.37
C TYR A 97 -9.91 -9.13 -10.47
N LEU A 98 -10.13 -9.79 -9.33
CA LEU A 98 -10.51 -11.20 -9.28
C LEU A 98 -11.86 -11.46 -9.91
N TYR A 99 -12.83 -10.56 -9.70
CA TYR A 99 -14.16 -10.66 -10.31
C TYR A 99 -14.13 -10.50 -11.83
N LYS A 100 -13.20 -9.69 -12.38
CA LYS A 100 -13.07 -9.44 -13.82
C LYS A 100 -12.16 -10.43 -14.55
N ARG A 101 -11.63 -11.46 -13.87
CA ARG A 101 -10.96 -12.57 -14.57
C ARG A 101 -12.01 -13.45 -15.23
N PRO A 102 -11.97 -13.66 -16.57
CA PRO A 102 -12.72 -14.74 -17.20
C PRO A 102 -12.19 -16.11 -16.76
#